data_AF-A0A956H1B0-F1
#
_entry.id   AF-A0A956H1B0-F1
#
_cell.length_a   1.000
_cell.length_b   1.000
_cell.length_c   1.000
_cell.angle_alpha   90.00
_cell.angle_beta   90.00
_cell.angle_gamma   90.00
#
_symmetry.space_group_name_H-M   'P 1'
#
loop_
_entity.id
_entity.type
_entity.pdbx_description
1 polymer ?
#
loop_
_entity_poly.entity_id
_entity_poly.type
_entity_poly.pdbx_seq_one_letter_code
_entity_poly.pdbx_strand_id
1 'polypeptide(L)'
;AVWRESTVVLLQTSEEEALSTLLHEAGALLREANELASGGALDHSAGFDWPPSARHVCSILQDGLRARRELVPDDIRESADALIESVYADGTHLDHKWALEVVGACSNECVSKILARAFDSGSVLLADAAFWQVHELAEIPAAVSTSVSSRLVAWAESGVLTRERHKLGAYVARTSNARDWGAAIQILARMRAVMATLNLGLLAVGILFKGFSSAWVLAAMLTVFALLMPWHPLGMVCRFASVFTWFAIVGPDDSMWWMWMSAVVLALSWDLVARIVVRFDISSFWLFRLCPWLVIPMFGAILISVIEMRALGKVLLQIAAVIVGAVVAMFALIGLGMSLGWIGTVMSDRMPRLLYALGVGMEVLLYGGGAVLMLLVGVLIAVMVWILLNRYLRFVRAHRIARRGDIDSVEMLRELLADAYDDEHRAKLISVVRERRSLPAAQEVIVGLRIFEREVSTAGPEVQDAFARLAESLIDRRHGAACATP
;
A
#
# COMPACT_ATOMS: atom_id res chain seq x y z
N ALA A 1 10.27 18.17 33.24
CA ALA A 1 9.13 18.81 32.55
C ALA A 1 9.10 20.31 32.86
N VAL A 2 8.88 20.71 34.11
CA VAL A 2 8.75 22.14 34.51
C VAL A 2 9.91 23.02 34.04
N TRP A 3 11.16 22.58 34.18
CA TRP A 3 12.32 23.38 33.78
C TRP A 3 12.31 23.73 32.28
N ARG A 4 11.94 22.78 31.41
CA ARG A 4 11.89 22.99 29.95
C ARG A 4 10.86 24.03 29.58
N GLU A 5 9.67 23.94 30.17
CA GLU A 5 8.59 24.90 29.94
C GLU A 5 8.99 26.31 30.40
N SER A 6 9.60 26.43 31.58
CA SER A 6 10.14 27.70 32.06
C SER A 6 11.21 28.27 31.13
N THR A 7 12.13 27.46 30.63
CA THR A 7 13.16 27.91 29.67
C THR A 7 12.52 28.39 28.36
N VAL A 8 11.55 27.64 27.82
CA VAL A 8 10.84 28.04 26.60
C VAL A 8 10.11 29.38 26.80
N VAL A 9 9.42 29.56 27.93
CA VAL A 9 8.73 30.82 28.25
C VAL A 9 9.73 31.97 28.41
N LEU A 10 10.88 31.73 29.05
CA LEU A 10 11.94 32.73 29.18
C LEU A 10 12.47 33.13 27.81
N LEU A 11 12.76 32.18 26.90
CA LEU A 11 13.21 32.51 25.53
C LEU A 11 12.18 33.31 24.75
N GLN A 12 10.88 33.01 24.93
CA GLN A 12 9.80 33.71 24.25
C GLN A 12 9.59 35.15 24.75
N THR A 13 9.79 35.39 26.05
CA THR A 13 9.42 36.66 26.71
C THR A 13 10.60 37.58 27.03
N SER A 14 11.83 37.07 27.06
CA SER A 14 13.01 37.86 27.43
C SER A 14 13.40 38.88 26.37
N GLU A 15 13.98 39.99 26.84
CA GLU A 15 14.65 40.98 26.02
C GLU A 15 15.92 40.40 25.38
N GLU A 16 16.35 40.99 24.27
CA GLU A 16 17.48 40.48 23.45
C GLU A 16 18.79 40.40 24.23
N GLU A 17 19.04 41.34 25.16
CA GLU A 17 20.23 41.34 26.00
C GLU A 17 20.29 40.10 26.92
N ALA A 18 19.20 39.77 27.62
CA ALA A 18 19.12 38.58 28.47
C ALA A 18 19.17 37.29 27.64
N LEU A 19 18.58 37.31 26.45
CA LEU A 19 18.57 36.18 25.51
C LEU A 19 19.99 35.85 25.02
N SER A 20 20.84 36.86 24.80
CA SER A 20 22.22 36.67 24.31
C SER A 20 23.06 35.76 25.20
N THR A 21 22.90 35.85 26.53
CA THR A 21 23.64 35.02 27.48
C THR A 21 23.18 33.56 27.41
N LEU A 22 21.87 33.32 27.32
CA LEU A 22 21.32 31.97 27.18
C LEU A 22 21.70 31.32 25.86
N LEU A 23 21.69 32.10 24.78
CA LEU A 23 22.12 31.65 23.46
C LEU A 23 23.60 31.32 23.44
N HIS A 24 24.46 32.13 24.07
CA HIS A 24 25.88 31.84 24.17
C HIS A 24 26.15 30.47 24.82
N GLU A 25 25.46 30.16 25.91
CA GLU A 25 25.57 28.87 26.60
C GLU A 25 25.03 27.71 25.74
N ALA A 26 23.88 27.91 25.08
CA ALA A 26 23.33 26.91 24.15
C ALA A 26 24.31 26.61 23.00
N GLY A 27 24.99 27.63 22.48
CA GLY A 27 26.03 27.48 21.46
C GLY A 27 27.25 26.70 21.97
N ALA A 28 27.69 26.94 23.20
CA ALA A 28 28.77 26.17 23.81
C ALA A 28 28.41 24.69 23.95
N LEU A 29 27.20 24.37 24.44
CA LEU A 29 26.71 23.00 24.57
C LEU A 29 26.58 22.27 23.23
N LEU A 30 26.15 22.96 22.16
CA LEU A 30 26.05 22.36 20.83
C LEU A 30 27.42 22.12 20.18
N ARG A 31 28.41 22.98 20.44
CA ARG A 31 29.79 22.75 19.99
C ARG A 31 30.40 21.54 20.69
N GLU A 32 30.27 21.44 22.01
CA GLU A 32 30.70 20.28 22.79
C GLU A 32 30.01 19.00 22.30
N ALA A 33 28.70 19.05 22.01
CA ALA A 33 27.96 17.94 21.44
C ALA A 33 28.52 17.49 20.07
N ASN A 34 28.90 18.42 19.21
CA ASN A 34 29.51 18.10 17.92
C ASN A 34 30.90 17.46 18.07
N GLU A 35 31.70 17.93 19.03
CA GLU A 35 33.00 17.33 19.34
C GLU A 35 32.84 15.88 19.81
N LEU A 36 31.86 15.61 20.68
CA LEU A 36 31.52 14.26 21.13
C LEU A 36 31.02 13.37 19.98
N ALA A 37 30.13 13.89 19.12
CA ALA A 37 29.62 13.17 17.97
C ALA A 37 30.72 12.83 16.96
N SER A 38 31.71 13.72 16.78
CA SER A 38 32.83 13.52 15.86
C SER A 38 33.94 12.63 16.43
N GLY A 39 34.11 12.59 17.76
CA GLY A 39 35.19 11.86 18.43
C GLY A 39 34.91 10.37 18.68
N GLY A 40 33.65 9.94 18.61
CA GLY A 40 33.27 8.54 18.78
C GLY A 40 33.55 7.73 17.52
N ALA A 41 34.39 6.69 17.61
CA ALA A 41 34.44 5.65 16.58
C ALA A 41 33.10 4.88 16.63
N LEU A 42 32.10 5.38 15.91
CA LEU A 42 30.73 4.86 15.94
C LEU A 42 30.73 3.41 15.43
N ASP A 43 30.36 2.47 16.29
CA ASP A 43 29.90 1.16 15.83
C ASP A 43 28.56 1.38 15.13
N HIS A 44 28.59 1.43 13.79
CA HIS A 44 27.41 1.74 12.96
C HIS A 44 26.27 0.73 13.17
N SER A 45 26.52 -0.41 13.83
CA SER A 45 25.48 -1.39 14.14
C SER A 45 24.59 -0.99 15.32
N ALA A 46 25.03 -0.05 16.17
CA ALA A 46 24.32 0.36 17.38
C ALA A 46 23.41 1.60 17.22
N GLY A 47 23.52 2.33 16.11
CA GLY A 47 22.80 3.59 15.85
C GLY A 47 23.61 4.84 16.22
N PHE A 48 22.99 6.01 16.11
CA PHE A 48 23.65 7.28 16.44
C PHE A 48 23.62 7.53 17.94
N ASP A 49 24.78 7.67 18.57
CA ASP A 49 24.87 7.99 20.00
C ASP A 49 24.67 9.48 20.21
N TRP A 50 23.42 9.88 20.48
CA TRP A 50 23.07 11.29 20.70
C TRP A 50 23.87 11.87 21.87
N PRO A 51 24.65 12.95 21.66
CA PRO A 51 25.36 13.61 22.75
C PRO A 51 24.37 14.03 23.85
N PRO A 52 24.75 13.91 25.13
CA PRO A 52 23.90 14.29 26.24
C PRO A 52 23.36 15.72 26.05
N SER A 53 22.07 15.91 26.32
CA SER A 53 21.39 17.21 26.25
C SER A 53 21.24 17.85 24.86
N ALA A 54 21.96 17.41 23.83
CA ALA A 54 21.94 18.08 22.51
C ALA A 54 20.53 18.16 21.91
N ARG A 55 19.78 17.05 21.93
CA ARG A 55 18.36 17.03 21.49
C ARG A 55 17.49 17.99 22.31
N HIS A 56 17.74 18.10 23.61
CA HIS A 56 16.96 18.98 24.48
C HIS A 56 17.26 20.45 24.18
N VAL A 57 18.53 20.81 23.96
CA VAL A 57 18.93 22.17 23.56
C VAL A 57 18.29 22.54 22.22
N CYS A 58 18.42 21.70 21.17
CA CYS A 58 17.77 21.97 19.89
C CYS A 58 16.24 22.09 20.02
N SER A 59 15.61 21.23 20.80
CA SER A 59 14.16 21.29 21.04
C SER A 59 13.74 22.58 21.75
N ILE A 60 14.52 23.06 22.73
CA ILE A 60 14.28 24.31 23.44
C ILE A 60 14.48 25.51 22.51
N LEU A 61 15.52 25.52 21.69
CA LEU A 61 15.77 26.57 20.71
C LEU A 61 14.63 26.65 19.68
N GLN A 62 14.21 25.51 19.14
CA GLN A 62 13.10 25.43 18.18
C GLN A 62 11.79 25.98 18.77
N ASP A 63 11.39 25.53 19.95
CA ASP A 63 10.10 25.89 20.54
C ASP A 63 10.12 27.28 21.18
N GLY A 64 11.25 27.65 21.80
CA GLY A 64 11.46 28.92 22.49
C GLY A 64 11.62 30.11 21.56
N LEU A 65 12.20 29.91 20.38
CA LEU A 65 12.48 30.99 19.42
C LEU A 65 11.74 30.83 18.09
N ARG A 66 10.66 30.03 18.07
CA ARG A 66 9.84 29.79 16.88
C ARG A 66 9.42 31.07 16.13
N ALA A 67 8.98 32.09 16.86
CA ALA A 67 8.51 33.36 16.29
C ALA A 67 9.62 34.41 16.08
N ARG A 68 10.85 34.13 16.55
CA ARG A 68 12.00 35.04 16.57
C ARG A 68 13.27 34.30 16.11
N ARG A 69 13.15 33.46 15.07
CA ARG A 69 14.24 32.59 14.60
C ARG A 69 15.47 33.36 14.15
N GLU A 70 15.26 34.57 13.64
CA GLU A 70 16.31 35.51 13.24
C GLU A 70 17.26 35.87 14.38
N LEU A 71 16.82 35.75 15.64
CA LEU A 71 17.64 36.03 16.82
C LEU A 71 18.58 34.89 17.21
N VAL A 72 18.43 33.70 16.64
CA VAL A 72 19.41 32.63 16.85
C VAL A 72 20.69 33.01 16.08
N PRO A 73 21.85 33.13 16.74
CA PRO A 73 23.12 33.41 16.08
C PRO A 73 23.48 32.33 15.05
N ASP A 74 24.20 32.74 13.98
CA ASP A 74 24.59 31.83 12.91
C ASP A 74 25.51 30.70 13.38
N ASP A 75 26.39 30.95 14.36
CA ASP A 75 27.28 29.91 14.91
C ASP A 75 26.50 28.79 15.62
N ILE A 76 25.38 29.12 16.27
CA ILE A 76 24.47 28.13 16.87
C ILE A 76 23.75 27.35 15.79
N ARG A 77 23.25 28.02 14.74
CA ARG A 77 22.60 27.36 13.60
C ARG A 77 23.55 26.40 12.90
N GLU A 78 24.78 26.83 12.60
CA GLU A 78 25.82 26.00 11.99
C GLU A 78 26.18 24.79 12.87
N SER A 79 26.25 24.98 14.19
CA SER A 79 26.48 23.87 15.12
C SER A 79 25.31 22.88 15.15
N ALA A 80 24.06 23.37 15.12
CA ALA A 80 22.88 22.53 15.01
C ALA A 80 22.84 21.79 13.66
N ASP A 81 23.21 22.47 12.57
CA ASP A 81 23.31 21.88 11.23
C ASP A 81 24.30 20.72 11.20
N ALA A 82 25.51 20.92 11.69
CA ALA A 82 26.55 19.88 11.74
C ALA A 82 26.07 18.65 12.53
N LEU A 83 25.41 18.87 13.68
CA LEU A 83 24.85 17.80 14.49
C LEU A 83 23.75 17.04 13.75
N ILE A 84 22.76 17.74 13.20
CA ILE A 84 21.63 17.10 12.53
C ILE A 84 22.06 16.41 11.22
N GLU A 85 23.02 16.96 10.50
CA GLU A 85 23.58 16.34 9.30
C GLU A 85 24.36 15.06 9.64
N SER A 86 25.13 15.03 10.73
CA SER A 86 25.81 13.80 11.19
C SER A 86 24.80 12.72 11.61
N VAL A 87 23.75 13.08 12.35
CA VAL A 87 22.64 12.17 12.69
C VAL A 87 22.01 11.56 11.43
N TYR A 88 21.83 12.37 10.39
CA TYR A 88 21.21 11.91 9.13
C TYR A 88 22.16 11.11 8.22
N ALA A 89 23.47 11.22 8.43
CA ALA A 89 24.47 10.44 7.72
C ALA A 89 24.61 9.04 8.32
N ASP A 90 24.69 8.98 9.66
CA ASP A 90 25.13 7.77 10.37
C ASP A 90 24.03 7.12 11.22
N GLY A 91 22.88 7.78 11.39
CA GLY A 91 21.81 7.34 12.28
C GLY A 91 20.84 6.32 11.70
N THR A 92 20.05 5.74 12.61
CA THR A 92 18.94 4.87 12.26
C THR A 92 17.70 5.68 11.83
N HIS A 93 16.67 5.00 11.34
CA HIS A 93 15.37 5.65 11.08
C HIS A 93 14.76 6.32 12.32
N LEU A 94 15.04 5.80 13.53
CA LEU A 94 14.55 6.42 14.75
C LEU A 94 15.32 7.71 15.06
N ASP A 95 16.63 7.71 14.83
CA ASP A 95 17.48 8.89 14.98
C ASP A 95 17.10 9.99 13.99
N HIS A 96 16.85 9.63 12.73
CA HIS A 96 16.34 10.56 11.71
C HIS A 96 15.00 11.18 12.13
N LYS A 97 14.12 10.39 12.76
CA LYS A 97 12.84 10.89 13.27
C LYS A 97 13.06 11.90 14.41
N TRP A 98 13.93 11.60 15.36
CA TRP A 98 14.26 12.52 16.45
C TRP A 98 14.96 13.79 15.96
N ALA A 99 15.82 13.68 14.95
CA ALA A 99 16.43 14.82 14.28
C ALA A 99 15.37 15.70 13.62
N LEU A 100 14.38 15.13 12.93
CA LEU A 100 13.25 15.90 12.39
C LEU A 100 12.45 16.61 13.48
N GLU A 101 12.27 16.02 14.67
CA GLU A 101 11.52 16.65 15.75
C GLU A 101 12.19 17.95 16.26
N VAL A 102 13.49 18.13 16.02
CA VAL A 102 14.29 19.28 16.50
C VAL A 102 14.98 20.09 15.38
N VAL A 103 14.71 19.76 14.11
CA VAL A 103 15.36 20.39 12.94
C VAL A 103 15.10 21.89 12.84
N GLY A 104 14.06 22.42 13.48
CA GLY A 104 13.73 23.84 13.44
C GLY A 104 14.74 24.74 14.16
N ALA A 105 15.74 24.18 14.85
CA ALA A 105 16.89 24.93 15.38
C ALA A 105 18.01 25.16 14.33
N CYS A 106 17.96 24.45 13.20
CA CYS A 106 18.93 24.52 12.12
C CYS A 106 18.73 25.75 11.21
N SER A 107 19.68 25.98 10.30
CA SER A 107 19.52 26.92 9.19
C SER A 107 18.40 26.50 8.24
N ASN A 108 17.83 27.46 7.51
CA ASN A 108 16.78 27.18 6.52
C ASN A 108 17.27 26.23 5.42
N GLU A 109 18.55 26.29 5.04
CA GLU A 109 19.14 25.40 4.05
C GLU A 109 19.18 23.95 4.55
N CYS A 110 19.68 23.75 5.77
CA CYS A 110 19.72 22.43 6.40
C CYS A 110 18.29 21.87 6.58
N VAL A 111 17.35 22.66 7.12
CA VAL A 111 15.94 22.24 7.26
C VAL A 111 15.38 21.77 5.91
N SER A 112 15.59 22.54 4.85
CA SER A 112 15.08 22.22 3.50
C SER A 112 15.64 20.89 2.99
N LYS A 113 16.95 20.70 3.13
CA LYS A 113 17.69 19.49 2.72
C LYS A 113 17.20 18.26 3.49
N ILE A 114 17.05 18.37 4.81
CA ILE A 114 16.63 17.28 5.68
C ILE A 114 15.16 16.90 5.44
N LEU A 115 14.26 17.88 5.26
CA LEU A 115 12.86 17.62 4.95
C LEU A 115 12.68 16.93 3.58
N ALA A 116 13.41 17.38 2.55
CA ALA A 116 13.39 16.73 1.25
C ALA A 116 13.81 15.26 1.36
N ARG A 117 14.94 14.98 2.02
CA ARG A 117 15.41 13.60 2.29
C ARG A 117 14.39 12.76 3.05
N ALA A 118 13.72 13.34 4.05
CA ALA A 118 12.71 12.63 4.83
C ALA A 118 11.50 12.22 3.97
N PHE A 119 11.01 13.10 3.09
CA PHE A 119 9.92 12.77 2.17
C PHE A 119 10.33 11.73 1.12
N ASP A 120 11.57 11.81 0.62
CA ASP A 120 12.09 10.92 -0.41
C ASP A 120 12.45 9.52 0.12
N SER A 121 12.65 9.37 1.44
CA SER A 121 13.00 8.10 2.09
C SER A 121 11.95 6.98 1.91
N GLY A 122 10.71 7.33 1.55
CA GLY A 122 9.58 6.40 1.47
C GLY A 122 9.03 5.97 2.84
N SER A 123 9.72 6.27 3.95
CA SER A 123 9.28 5.96 5.31
C SER A 123 8.05 6.78 5.69
N VAL A 124 7.01 6.12 6.20
CA VAL A 124 5.80 6.80 6.68
C VAL A 124 6.12 7.60 7.95
N LEU A 125 6.92 7.03 8.84
CA LEU A 125 7.32 7.66 10.09
C LEU A 125 8.08 8.98 9.87
N LEU A 126 9.04 8.99 8.94
CA LEU A 126 9.82 10.19 8.62
C LEU A 126 8.99 11.22 7.85
N ALA A 127 8.15 10.77 6.90
CA ALA A 127 7.25 11.68 6.19
C ALA A 127 6.28 12.40 7.14
N ASP A 128 5.74 11.69 8.14
CA ASP A 128 4.85 12.28 9.15
C ASP A 128 5.56 13.33 10.01
N ALA A 129 6.76 13.02 10.50
CA ALA A 129 7.59 13.97 11.25
C ALA A 129 7.98 15.18 10.39
N ALA A 130 8.33 14.96 9.12
CA ALA A 130 8.65 16.03 8.17
C ALA A 130 7.44 16.93 7.89
N PHE A 131 6.24 16.37 7.69
CA PHE A 131 5.01 17.18 7.54
C PHE A 131 4.76 18.06 8.75
N TRP A 132 5.04 17.56 9.95
CA TRP A 132 4.96 18.36 11.16
C TRP A 132 6.01 19.46 11.20
N GLN A 133 7.12 19.40 10.48
CA GLN A 133 8.08 20.51 10.43
C GLN A 133 7.82 21.51 9.30
N VAL A 134 7.13 21.10 8.24
CA VAL A 134 6.81 22.00 7.11
C VAL A 134 5.99 23.21 7.55
N HIS A 135 5.14 23.08 8.58
CA HIS A 135 4.36 24.23 9.09
C HIS A 135 5.18 25.25 9.88
N GLU A 136 6.43 24.92 10.22
CA GLU A 136 7.37 25.84 10.88
C GLU A 136 8.10 26.74 9.88
N LEU A 137 8.03 26.43 8.59
CA LEU A 137 8.66 27.22 7.54
C LEU A 137 7.77 28.40 7.15
N ALA A 138 8.33 29.62 7.24
CA ALA A 138 7.65 30.83 6.80
C ALA A 138 7.35 30.77 5.29
N GLU A 139 8.34 30.38 4.50
CA GLU A 139 8.22 30.11 3.07
C GLU A 139 8.64 28.67 2.79
N ILE A 140 7.86 27.95 1.99
CA ILE A 140 8.14 26.53 1.68
C ILE A 140 9.05 26.49 0.46
N PRO A 141 10.30 26.01 0.58
CA PRO A 141 11.21 25.89 -0.54
C PRO A 141 10.61 24.99 -1.65
N ALA A 142 10.90 25.33 -2.90
CA ALA A 142 10.38 24.60 -4.06
C ALA A 142 10.71 23.10 -4.01
N ALA A 143 11.93 22.74 -3.58
CA ALA A 143 12.35 21.34 -3.41
C ALA A 143 11.45 20.58 -2.43
N VAL A 144 11.14 21.18 -1.27
CA VAL A 144 10.24 20.59 -0.26
C VAL A 144 8.82 20.49 -0.80
N SER A 145 8.35 21.50 -1.53
CA SER A 145 7.02 21.47 -2.16
C SER A 145 6.87 20.32 -3.17
N THR A 146 7.90 20.08 -3.98
CA THR A 146 7.94 18.96 -4.94
C THR A 146 7.93 17.61 -4.22
N SER A 147 8.74 17.44 -3.16
CA SER A 147 8.77 16.19 -2.38
C SER A 147 7.45 15.94 -1.63
N VAL A 148 6.83 16.98 -1.04
CA VAL A 148 5.50 16.90 -0.42
C VAL A 148 4.46 16.45 -1.44
N SER A 149 4.46 17.07 -2.62
CA SER A 149 3.52 16.75 -3.69
C SER A 149 3.66 15.31 -4.17
N SER A 150 4.89 14.88 -4.43
CA SER A 150 5.21 13.50 -4.80
C SER A 150 4.75 12.51 -3.73
N ARG A 151 4.91 12.86 -2.45
CA ARG A 151 4.47 12.03 -1.33
C ARG A 151 2.95 11.95 -1.22
N LEU A 152 2.22 13.04 -1.42
CA LEU A 152 0.76 13.04 -1.45
C LEU A 152 0.21 12.12 -2.54
N VAL A 153 0.84 12.09 -3.71
CA VAL A 153 0.48 11.16 -4.80
C VAL A 153 0.74 9.71 -4.38
N ALA A 154 1.91 9.39 -3.83
CA ALA A 154 2.21 8.04 -3.34
C ALA A 154 1.24 7.57 -2.24
N TRP A 155 0.81 8.48 -1.37
CA TRP A 155 -0.24 8.19 -0.37
C TRP A 155 -1.63 8.01 -0.98
N ALA A 156 -1.96 8.74 -2.05
CA ALA A 156 -3.19 8.51 -2.79
C ALA A 156 -3.19 7.12 -3.44
N GLU A 157 -2.08 6.73 -4.06
CA GLU A 157 -1.93 5.44 -4.73
C GLU A 157 -2.06 4.25 -3.76
N SER A 158 -1.40 4.36 -2.60
CA SER A 158 -1.48 3.35 -1.53
C SER A 158 -2.82 3.36 -0.77
N GLY A 159 -3.67 4.36 -1.00
CA GLY A 159 -4.93 4.57 -0.30
C GLY A 159 -4.78 5.06 1.15
N VAL A 160 -3.56 5.41 1.57
CA VAL A 160 -3.29 6.04 2.88
C VAL A 160 -3.96 7.41 2.96
N LEU A 161 -3.90 8.19 1.87
CA LEU A 161 -4.49 9.53 1.81
C LEU A 161 -5.98 9.53 2.14
N THR A 162 -6.75 8.56 1.64
CA THR A 162 -8.19 8.46 1.93
C THR A 162 -8.46 8.15 3.41
N ARG A 163 -7.64 7.30 4.04
CA ARG A 163 -7.79 6.89 5.44
C ARG A 163 -7.38 8.00 6.39
N GLU A 164 -6.28 8.69 6.08
CA GLU A 164 -5.68 9.71 6.93
C GLU A 164 -6.00 11.15 6.50
N ARG A 165 -7.02 11.32 5.63
CA ARG A 165 -7.39 12.63 5.05
C ARG A 165 -7.58 13.74 6.09
N HIS A 166 -8.10 13.40 7.27
CA HIS A 166 -8.37 14.37 8.34
C HIS A 166 -7.09 14.81 9.03
N LYS A 167 -6.18 13.87 9.31
CA LYS A 167 -4.85 14.15 9.87
C LYS A 167 -4.03 15.00 8.90
N LEU A 168 -3.97 14.61 7.64
CA LEU A 168 -3.25 15.35 6.60
C LEU A 168 -3.88 16.72 6.30
N GLY A 169 -5.21 16.80 6.30
CA GLY A 169 -5.91 18.07 6.18
C GLY A 169 -5.59 19.02 7.33
N ALA A 170 -5.45 18.52 8.57
CA ALA A 170 -5.05 19.32 9.72
C ALA A 170 -3.61 19.82 9.63
N TYR A 171 -2.67 19.00 9.10
CA TYR A 171 -1.30 19.45 8.87
C TYR A 171 -1.24 20.52 7.77
N VAL A 172 -1.86 20.26 6.63
CA VAL A 172 -1.87 21.19 5.50
C VAL A 172 -2.57 22.50 5.83
N ALA A 173 -3.62 22.49 6.64
CA ALA A 173 -4.32 23.71 7.05
C ALA A 173 -3.42 24.70 7.82
N ARG A 174 -2.29 24.25 8.37
CA ARG A 174 -1.34 25.09 9.11
C ARG A 174 -0.20 25.63 8.26
N THR A 175 -0.08 25.20 7.00
CA THR A 175 1.01 25.63 6.12
C THR A 175 0.60 26.84 5.29
N SER A 176 1.57 27.64 4.82
CA SER A 176 1.30 28.79 3.95
C SER A 176 0.62 28.39 2.63
N ASN A 177 0.82 27.15 2.16
CA ASN A 177 0.19 26.58 0.96
C ASN A 177 -1.09 25.78 1.23
N ALA A 178 -1.79 26.06 2.35
CA ALA A 178 -2.98 25.31 2.79
C ALA A 178 -4.05 25.14 1.70
N ARG A 179 -4.28 26.19 0.88
CA ARG A 179 -5.30 26.16 -0.18
C ARG A 179 -4.97 25.18 -1.29
N ASP A 180 -3.74 25.22 -1.80
CA ASP A 180 -3.31 24.44 -2.95
C ASP A 180 -3.17 22.96 -2.60
N TRP A 181 -2.50 22.67 -1.47
CA TRP A 181 -2.37 21.29 -0.99
C TRP A 181 -3.70 20.74 -0.47
N GLY A 182 -4.55 21.58 0.14
CA GLY A 182 -5.90 21.18 0.54
C GLY A 182 -6.75 20.76 -0.65
N ALA A 183 -6.71 21.54 -1.75
CA ALA A 183 -7.36 21.17 -3.00
C ALA A 183 -6.78 19.87 -3.60
N ALA A 184 -5.44 19.73 -3.60
CA ALA A 184 -4.78 18.52 -4.07
C ALA A 184 -5.22 17.28 -3.27
N ILE A 185 -5.25 17.35 -1.94
CA ILE A 185 -5.72 16.26 -1.07
C ILE A 185 -7.18 15.92 -1.38
N GLN A 186 -8.06 16.91 -1.55
CA GLN A 186 -9.47 16.67 -1.86
C GLN A 186 -9.66 15.98 -3.21
N ILE A 187 -8.94 16.43 -4.24
CA ILE A 187 -8.98 15.82 -5.58
C ILE A 187 -8.43 14.39 -5.53
N LEU A 188 -7.23 14.20 -4.98
CA LEU A 188 -6.57 12.90 -4.90
C LEU A 188 -7.37 11.88 -4.07
N ALA A 189 -7.95 12.31 -2.94
CA ALA A 189 -8.76 11.43 -2.09
C ALA A 189 -10.07 11.00 -2.78
N ARG A 190 -10.65 11.84 -3.64
CA ARG A 190 -11.87 11.54 -4.41
C ARG A 190 -11.58 10.82 -5.73
N MET A 191 -10.36 10.90 -6.25
CA MET A 191 -9.99 10.35 -7.57
C MET A 191 -10.36 8.87 -7.71
N ARG A 192 -10.18 8.07 -6.66
CA ARG A 192 -10.60 6.65 -6.65
C ARG A 192 -12.11 6.49 -6.80
N ALA A 193 -12.90 7.30 -6.10
CA ALA A 193 -14.36 7.26 -6.20
C ALA A 193 -14.84 7.72 -7.57
N VAL A 194 -14.27 8.81 -8.10
CA VAL A 194 -14.59 9.35 -9.43
C VAL A 194 -14.31 8.31 -10.52
N MET A 195 -13.12 7.68 -10.49
CA MET A 195 -12.78 6.62 -11.45
C MET A 195 -13.71 5.41 -11.29
N ALA A 196 -14.10 5.07 -10.06
CA ALA A 196 -15.03 3.97 -9.83
C ALA A 196 -16.43 4.26 -10.39
N THR A 197 -16.98 5.45 -10.12
CA THR A 197 -18.27 5.87 -10.65
C THR A 197 -18.28 5.96 -12.16
N LEU A 198 -17.18 6.40 -12.78
CA LEU A 198 -17.05 6.48 -14.22
C LEU A 198 -17.07 5.08 -14.85
N ASN A 199 -16.30 4.13 -14.30
CA ASN A 199 -16.31 2.76 -14.79
C ASN A 199 -17.66 2.04 -14.58
N LEU A 200 -18.32 2.27 -13.43
CA LEU A 200 -19.65 1.72 -13.17
C LEU A 200 -20.71 2.33 -14.08
N GLY A 201 -20.63 3.63 -14.34
CA GLY A 201 -21.52 4.31 -15.29
C GLY A 201 -21.37 3.76 -16.71
N LEU A 202 -20.14 3.57 -17.17
CA LEU A 202 -19.85 2.94 -18.48
C LEU A 202 -20.41 1.52 -18.57
N LEU A 203 -20.23 0.71 -17.52
CA LEU A 203 -20.81 -0.63 -17.42
C LEU A 203 -22.35 -0.58 -17.52
N ALA A 204 -23.00 0.31 -16.77
CA ALA A 204 -24.46 0.42 -16.73
C ALA A 204 -25.04 0.87 -18.09
N VAL A 205 -24.46 1.93 -18.69
CA VAL A 205 -24.86 2.42 -20.02
C VAL A 205 -24.80 1.27 -21.01
N GLY A 206 -23.70 0.54 -21.00
CA GLY A 206 -23.50 -0.47 -22.00
C GLY A 206 -24.42 -1.70 -21.84
N ILE A 207 -24.74 -2.12 -20.60
CA ILE A 207 -25.76 -3.15 -20.34
C ILE A 207 -27.12 -2.72 -20.92
N LEU A 208 -27.49 -1.44 -20.76
CA LEU A 208 -28.77 -0.91 -21.24
C LEU A 208 -28.88 -0.89 -22.77
N PHE A 209 -27.79 -0.61 -23.50
CA PHE A 209 -27.84 -0.42 -24.95
C PHE A 209 -27.68 -1.70 -25.78
N LYS A 210 -26.91 -2.71 -25.34
CA LYS A 210 -26.60 -3.90 -26.17
C LYS A 210 -27.03 -5.25 -25.58
N GLY A 211 -27.66 -5.28 -24.40
CA GLY A 211 -28.08 -6.52 -23.76
C GLY A 211 -26.91 -7.37 -23.24
N PHE A 212 -27.22 -8.51 -22.61
CA PHE A 212 -26.22 -9.38 -21.99
C PHE A 212 -25.53 -10.28 -23.03
N SER A 213 -24.28 -9.98 -23.39
CA SER A 213 -23.41 -10.85 -24.20
C SER A 213 -22.18 -11.28 -23.41
N SER A 214 -21.47 -12.32 -23.86
CA SER A 214 -20.23 -12.78 -23.21
C SER A 214 -19.16 -11.69 -23.13
N ALA A 215 -19.15 -10.74 -24.08
CA ALA A 215 -18.25 -9.59 -24.06
C ALA A 215 -18.55 -8.63 -22.88
N TRP A 216 -19.83 -8.47 -22.52
CA TRP A 216 -20.24 -7.68 -21.35
C TRP A 216 -19.75 -8.29 -20.05
N VAL A 217 -19.77 -9.62 -19.93
CA VAL A 217 -19.24 -10.32 -18.76
C VAL A 217 -17.74 -10.07 -18.61
N LEU A 218 -16.97 -10.15 -19.70
CA LEU A 218 -15.54 -9.86 -19.68
C LEU A 218 -15.26 -8.40 -19.27
N ALA A 219 -15.99 -7.45 -19.85
CA ALA A 219 -15.82 -6.03 -19.54
C ALA A 219 -16.25 -5.70 -18.09
N ALA A 220 -17.32 -6.34 -17.59
CA ALA A 220 -17.72 -6.25 -16.19
C ALA A 220 -16.65 -6.86 -15.26
N MET A 221 -16.10 -8.02 -15.59
CA MET A 221 -15.00 -8.64 -14.83
C MET A 221 -13.76 -7.76 -14.83
N LEU A 222 -13.35 -7.21 -15.96
CA LEU A 222 -12.23 -6.28 -16.06
C LEU A 222 -12.48 -5.01 -15.24
N THR A 223 -13.72 -4.50 -15.24
CA THR A 223 -14.13 -3.34 -14.44
C THR A 223 -14.07 -3.63 -12.95
N VAL A 224 -14.62 -4.75 -12.50
CA VAL A 224 -14.55 -5.19 -11.10
C VAL A 224 -13.09 -5.41 -10.70
N PHE A 225 -12.29 -6.04 -11.57
CA PHE A 225 -10.86 -6.25 -11.35
C PHE A 225 -10.10 -4.91 -11.23
N ALA A 226 -10.39 -3.96 -12.10
CA ALA A 226 -9.86 -2.60 -12.09
C ALA A 226 -10.22 -1.82 -10.81
N LEU A 227 -11.41 -2.04 -10.26
CA LEU A 227 -11.89 -1.45 -9.00
C LEU A 227 -11.23 -2.07 -7.77
N LEU A 228 -10.99 -3.38 -7.80
CA LEU A 228 -10.37 -4.14 -6.72
C LEU A 228 -8.86 -3.95 -6.66
N MET A 229 -8.21 -3.77 -7.82
CA MET A 229 -6.78 -3.57 -7.88
C MET A 229 -6.38 -2.21 -7.27
N PRO A 230 -5.31 -2.16 -6.45
CA PRO A 230 -4.69 -0.91 -6.01
C PRO A 230 -4.32 -0.04 -7.23
N TRP A 231 -4.00 1.23 -7.00
CA TRP A 231 -3.38 2.11 -7.99
C TRP A 231 -1.93 1.68 -8.26
N HIS A 232 -1.76 0.43 -8.65
CA HIS A 232 -0.52 -0.10 -9.21
C HIS A 232 -0.54 0.17 -10.72
N PRO A 233 0.59 0.34 -11.40
CA PRO A 233 0.65 0.51 -12.85
C PRO A 233 -0.15 -0.57 -13.61
N LEU A 234 -0.14 -1.81 -13.14
CA LEU A 234 -1.00 -2.90 -13.67
C LEU A 234 -2.50 -2.61 -13.52
N GLY A 235 -2.93 -2.05 -12.39
CA GLY A 235 -4.32 -1.62 -12.19
C GLY A 235 -4.73 -0.47 -13.11
N MET A 236 -3.81 0.46 -13.40
CA MET A 236 -4.05 1.49 -14.43
C MET A 236 -4.18 0.88 -15.81
N VAL A 237 -3.27 -0.03 -16.20
CA VAL A 237 -3.37 -0.75 -17.48
C VAL A 237 -4.69 -1.51 -17.59
N CYS A 238 -5.13 -2.20 -16.54
CA CYS A 238 -6.44 -2.87 -16.52
C CYS A 238 -7.62 -1.91 -16.64
N ARG A 239 -7.54 -0.71 -16.02
CA ARG A 239 -8.57 0.34 -16.16
C ARG A 239 -8.61 0.92 -17.58
N PHE A 240 -7.44 1.14 -18.18
CA PHE A 240 -7.35 1.59 -19.58
C PHE A 240 -7.87 0.51 -20.53
N ALA A 241 -7.45 -0.74 -20.32
CA ALA A 241 -7.93 -1.88 -21.07
C ALA A 241 -9.45 -2.05 -20.91
N SER A 242 -10.01 -1.92 -19.70
CA SER A 242 -11.46 -2.03 -19.50
C SER A 242 -12.20 -0.94 -20.26
N VAL A 243 -11.74 0.32 -20.20
CA VAL A 243 -12.32 1.42 -20.97
C VAL A 243 -12.22 1.17 -22.48
N PHE A 244 -11.08 0.67 -22.97
CA PHE A 244 -10.91 0.34 -24.39
C PHE A 244 -11.81 -0.81 -24.83
N THR A 245 -11.92 -1.88 -24.03
CA THR A 245 -12.84 -2.99 -24.25
C THR A 245 -14.29 -2.50 -24.24
N TRP A 246 -14.65 -1.56 -23.36
CA TRP A 246 -15.97 -0.93 -23.37
C TRP A 246 -16.27 -0.24 -24.69
N PHE A 247 -15.33 0.56 -25.20
CA PHE A 247 -15.51 1.27 -26.46
C PHE A 247 -15.60 0.32 -27.67
N ALA A 248 -14.78 -0.73 -27.70
CA ALA A 248 -14.82 -1.74 -28.75
C ALA A 248 -16.16 -2.51 -28.77
N ILE A 249 -16.76 -2.75 -27.60
CA ILE A 249 -18.06 -3.43 -27.50
C ILE A 249 -19.21 -2.50 -27.87
N VAL A 250 -19.18 -1.22 -27.47
CA VAL A 250 -20.31 -0.28 -27.67
C VAL A 250 -20.36 0.27 -29.10
N GLY A 251 -19.22 0.38 -29.80
CA GLY A 251 -19.17 0.89 -31.17
C GLY A 251 -20.17 0.17 -32.11
N PRO A 252 -20.93 0.90 -32.94
CA PRO A 252 -21.58 0.36 -34.13
C PRO A 252 -20.50 -0.15 -35.09
N ASP A 253 -20.77 -1.30 -35.73
CA ASP A 253 -19.78 -2.06 -36.51
C ASP A 253 -19.07 -1.26 -37.62
N ASP A 254 -19.57 -0.08 -38.02
CA ASP A 254 -19.00 0.72 -39.13
C ASP A 254 -18.61 2.17 -38.80
N SER A 255 -18.71 2.65 -37.55
CA SER A 255 -18.52 4.08 -37.29
C SER A 255 -17.15 4.42 -36.70
N MET A 256 -16.25 4.84 -37.61
CA MET A 256 -14.95 5.48 -37.36
C MET A 256 -15.01 6.54 -36.24
N TRP A 257 -16.17 7.18 -36.03
CA TRP A 257 -16.44 8.18 -35.00
C TRP A 257 -16.21 7.69 -33.56
N TRP A 258 -16.49 6.42 -33.24
CA TRP A 258 -16.22 5.87 -31.89
C TRP A 258 -14.74 5.64 -31.63
N MET A 259 -13.98 5.34 -32.68
CA MET A 259 -12.53 5.25 -32.61
C MET A 259 -11.92 6.64 -32.34
N TRP A 260 -12.48 7.69 -32.94
CA TRP A 260 -12.10 9.07 -32.66
C TRP A 260 -12.48 9.52 -31.25
N MET A 261 -13.69 9.20 -30.77
CA MET A 261 -14.11 9.55 -29.40
C MET A 261 -13.31 8.82 -28.33
N SER A 262 -13.00 7.54 -28.52
CA SER A 262 -12.12 6.80 -27.62
C SER A 262 -10.70 7.37 -27.64
N ALA A 263 -10.17 7.78 -28.80
CA ALA A 263 -8.90 8.49 -28.91
C ALA A 263 -8.93 9.86 -28.19
N VAL A 264 -10.02 10.62 -28.28
CA VAL A 264 -10.18 11.92 -27.59
C VAL A 264 -10.30 11.73 -26.08
N VAL A 265 -11.07 10.75 -25.60
CA VAL A 265 -11.17 10.42 -24.17
C VAL A 265 -9.82 9.96 -23.65
N LEU A 266 -9.09 9.13 -24.40
CA LEU A 266 -7.70 8.76 -24.10
C LEU A 266 -6.80 10.00 -24.06
N ALA A 267 -6.87 10.90 -25.03
CA ALA A 267 -6.08 12.12 -25.07
C ALA A 267 -6.38 13.06 -23.90
N LEU A 268 -7.64 13.20 -23.50
CA LEU A 268 -8.05 14.04 -22.37
C LEU A 268 -7.70 13.43 -21.02
N SER A 269 -7.90 12.12 -20.85
CA SER A 269 -7.47 11.42 -19.64
C SER A 269 -5.94 11.39 -19.54
N TRP A 270 -5.25 11.30 -20.67
CA TRP A 270 -3.80 11.43 -20.76
C TRP A 270 -3.32 12.85 -20.45
N ASP A 271 -3.94 13.88 -21.00
CA ASP A 271 -3.60 15.28 -20.74
C ASP A 271 -3.85 15.64 -19.26
N LEU A 272 -4.94 15.15 -18.66
CA LEU A 272 -5.19 15.30 -17.23
C LEU A 272 -4.08 14.64 -16.39
N VAL A 273 -3.72 13.40 -16.71
CA VAL A 273 -2.63 12.68 -16.04
C VAL A 273 -1.29 13.37 -16.28
N ALA A 274 -1.03 13.87 -17.49
CA ALA A 274 0.18 14.59 -17.84
C ALA A 274 0.27 15.93 -17.11
N ARG A 275 -0.82 16.68 -16.97
CA ARG A 275 -0.87 17.91 -16.17
C ARG A 275 -0.66 17.63 -14.69
N ILE A 276 -1.20 16.52 -14.17
CA ILE A 276 -0.93 16.05 -12.81
C ILE A 276 0.57 15.70 -12.67
N VAL A 277 1.12 14.92 -13.60
CA VAL A 277 2.54 14.50 -13.59
C VAL A 277 3.49 15.70 -13.73
N VAL A 278 3.20 16.66 -14.60
CA VAL A 278 3.99 17.88 -14.80
C VAL A 278 3.86 18.84 -13.63
N ARG A 279 2.66 19.00 -13.06
CA ARG A 279 2.45 19.87 -11.90
C ARG A 279 3.07 19.32 -10.62
N PHE A 280 3.30 18.01 -10.55
CA PHE A 280 3.89 17.34 -9.39
C PHE A 280 5.30 16.77 -9.65
N ASP A 281 5.93 17.12 -10.78
CA ASP A 281 7.29 16.74 -11.18
C ASP A 281 7.65 15.26 -10.93
N ILE A 282 6.74 14.36 -11.34
CA ILE A 282 6.89 12.92 -11.09
C ILE A 282 7.83 12.33 -12.16
N SER A 283 9.14 12.47 -11.94
CA SER A 283 10.20 12.01 -12.85
C SER A 283 10.17 10.50 -13.10
N SER A 284 9.68 9.69 -12.16
CA SER A 284 9.62 8.23 -12.21
C SER A 284 8.55 7.64 -13.16
N PHE A 285 7.79 8.47 -13.87
CA PHE A 285 6.75 8.06 -14.83
C PHE A 285 7.27 7.92 -16.29
N TRP A 286 8.51 7.49 -16.50
CA TRP A 286 9.12 7.28 -17.82
C TRP A 286 8.36 6.28 -18.71
N LEU A 287 7.76 5.23 -18.11
CA LEU A 287 6.91 4.27 -18.80
C LEU A 287 5.67 4.92 -19.45
N PHE A 288 5.22 6.07 -18.92
CA PHE A 288 4.15 6.86 -19.50
C PHE A 288 4.62 7.61 -20.75
N ARG A 289 5.82 8.21 -20.76
CA ARG A 289 6.37 8.86 -21.96
C ARG A 289 6.56 7.88 -23.14
N LEU A 290 6.79 6.60 -22.85
CA LEU A 290 6.95 5.53 -23.84
C LEU A 290 5.61 4.93 -24.31
N CYS A 291 4.52 5.12 -23.57
CA CYS A 291 3.24 4.48 -23.88
C CYS A 291 2.62 4.93 -25.23
N PRO A 292 2.70 6.20 -25.66
CA PRO A 292 2.28 6.60 -27.01
C PRO A 292 3.01 5.82 -28.10
N TRP A 293 4.31 5.56 -27.87
CA TRP A 293 5.16 4.77 -28.76
C TRP A 293 4.90 3.27 -28.72
N LEU A 294 4.15 2.76 -27.74
CA LEU A 294 3.63 1.39 -27.70
C LEU A 294 2.21 1.30 -28.30
N VAL A 295 1.41 2.35 -28.15
CA VAL A 295 0.08 2.44 -28.77
C VAL A 295 0.18 2.54 -30.29
N ILE A 296 1.17 3.25 -30.84
CA ILE A 296 1.42 3.35 -32.29
C ILE A 296 1.68 1.97 -32.96
N PRO A 297 2.60 1.10 -32.48
CA PRO A 297 2.79 -0.23 -33.02
C PRO A 297 1.66 -1.19 -32.66
N MET A 298 0.89 -0.96 -31.59
CA MET A 298 -0.33 -1.74 -31.32
C MET A 298 -1.44 -1.43 -32.34
N PHE A 299 -1.62 -0.16 -32.71
CA PHE A 299 -2.47 0.26 -33.83
C PHE A 299 -1.92 -0.25 -35.18
N GLY A 300 -0.61 -0.21 -35.37
CA GLY A 300 0.07 -0.81 -36.53
C GLY A 300 -0.14 -2.32 -36.62
N ALA A 301 -0.05 -3.04 -35.51
CA ALA A 301 -0.29 -4.48 -35.43
C ALA A 301 -1.77 -4.84 -35.64
N ILE A 302 -2.70 -4.01 -35.17
CA ILE A 302 -4.14 -4.16 -35.45
C ILE A 302 -4.41 -3.90 -36.94
N LEU A 303 -3.79 -2.89 -37.55
CA LEU A 303 -3.91 -2.60 -38.98
C LEU A 303 -3.29 -3.72 -39.84
N ILE A 304 -2.12 -4.24 -39.44
CA ILE A 304 -1.45 -5.39 -40.07
C ILE A 304 -2.29 -6.66 -39.87
N SER A 305 -2.91 -6.88 -38.71
CA SER A 305 -3.82 -8.00 -38.46
C SER A 305 -5.10 -7.93 -39.30
N VAL A 306 -5.62 -6.72 -39.56
CA VAL A 306 -6.74 -6.49 -40.47
C VAL A 306 -6.34 -6.75 -41.94
N ILE A 307 -5.08 -6.47 -42.30
CA ILE A 307 -4.54 -6.76 -43.64
C ILE A 307 -4.21 -8.27 -43.81
N GLU A 308 -3.72 -8.94 -42.75
CA GLU A 308 -3.41 -10.38 -42.74
C GLU A 308 -4.63 -11.29 -42.51
N MET A 309 -5.79 -10.76 -42.10
CA MET A 309 -7.03 -11.53 -41.96
C MET A 309 -7.54 -12.16 -43.27
N ARG A 310 -6.95 -11.84 -44.44
CA ARG A 310 -7.17 -12.58 -45.69
C ARG A 310 -6.53 -13.97 -45.72
N ALA A 311 -5.50 -14.23 -44.92
CA ALA A 311 -4.88 -15.56 -44.78
C ALA A 311 -5.53 -16.40 -43.66
N LEU A 312 -6.02 -15.75 -42.59
CA LEU A 312 -6.69 -16.39 -41.46
C LEU A 312 -8.09 -16.93 -41.79
N GLY A 313 -8.69 -16.44 -42.88
CA GLY A 313 -9.96 -16.94 -43.41
C GLY A 313 -9.96 -18.43 -43.73
N LYS A 314 -8.83 -19.04 -44.11
CA LYS A 314 -8.76 -20.49 -44.39
C LYS A 314 -8.81 -21.35 -43.12
N VAL A 315 -8.20 -20.89 -42.04
CA VAL A 315 -8.18 -21.61 -40.75
C VAL A 315 -9.54 -21.46 -40.04
N LEU A 316 -10.14 -20.26 -40.10
CA LEU A 316 -11.49 -20.04 -39.61
C LEU A 316 -12.56 -20.81 -40.42
N LEU A 317 -12.37 -20.99 -41.74
CA LEU A 317 -13.26 -21.84 -42.54
C LEU A 317 -13.16 -23.32 -42.15
N GLN A 318 -11.97 -23.81 -41.79
CA GLN A 318 -11.77 -25.18 -41.30
C GLN A 318 -12.38 -25.38 -39.91
N ILE A 319 -12.21 -24.42 -39.00
CA ILE A 319 -12.83 -24.47 -37.66
C ILE A 319 -14.36 -24.34 -37.78
N ALA A 320 -14.87 -23.47 -38.65
CA ALA A 320 -16.29 -23.35 -38.94
C ALA A 320 -16.86 -24.61 -39.58
N ALA A 321 -16.12 -25.27 -40.49
CA ALA A 321 -16.54 -26.56 -41.06
C ALA A 321 -16.61 -27.68 -40.01
N VAL A 322 -15.70 -27.71 -39.03
CA VAL A 322 -15.74 -28.67 -37.91
C VAL A 322 -16.92 -28.38 -36.98
N ILE A 323 -17.17 -27.10 -36.66
CA ILE A 323 -18.30 -26.71 -35.81
C ILE A 323 -19.64 -26.98 -36.51
N VAL A 324 -19.77 -26.61 -37.79
CA VAL A 324 -20.97 -26.91 -38.59
C VAL A 324 -21.14 -28.42 -38.75
N GLY A 325 -20.06 -29.19 -38.94
CA GLY A 325 -20.11 -30.64 -38.97
C GLY A 325 -20.59 -31.26 -37.65
N ALA A 326 -20.12 -30.74 -36.50
CA ALA A 326 -20.57 -31.18 -35.18
C ALA A 326 -22.05 -30.83 -34.92
N VAL A 327 -22.49 -29.64 -35.34
CA VAL A 327 -23.88 -29.20 -35.24
C VAL A 327 -24.79 -30.03 -36.14
N VAL A 328 -24.38 -30.30 -37.39
CA VAL A 328 -25.11 -31.18 -38.31
C VAL A 328 -25.18 -32.62 -37.77
N ALA A 329 -24.09 -33.15 -37.20
CA ALA A 329 -24.09 -34.47 -36.56
C ALA A 329 -25.03 -34.52 -35.34
N MET A 330 -25.07 -33.47 -34.53
CA MET A 330 -26.00 -33.33 -33.41
C MET A 330 -27.45 -33.30 -33.90
N PHE A 331 -27.77 -32.51 -34.92
CA PHE A 331 -29.12 -32.47 -35.51
C PHE A 331 -29.49 -33.79 -36.20
N ALA A 332 -28.54 -34.49 -36.82
CA ALA A 332 -28.77 -35.82 -37.39
C ALA A 332 -29.06 -36.85 -36.29
N LEU A 333 -28.37 -36.79 -35.15
CA LEU A 333 -28.65 -37.64 -33.97
C LEU A 333 -30.03 -37.33 -33.37
N ILE A 334 -30.41 -36.05 -33.27
CA ILE A 334 -31.75 -35.63 -32.84
C ILE A 334 -32.81 -36.15 -33.82
N GLY A 335 -32.59 -35.98 -35.13
CA GLY A 335 -33.49 -36.47 -36.18
C GLY A 335 -33.60 -38.00 -36.18
N LEU A 336 -32.51 -38.72 -35.95
CA LEU A 336 -32.50 -40.18 -35.80
C LEU A 336 -33.27 -40.60 -34.53
N GLY A 337 -33.11 -39.88 -33.42
CA GLY A 337 -33.89 -40.06 -32.20
C GLY A 337 -35.39 -39.85 -32.42
N MET A 338 -35.77 -38.79 -33.15
CA MET A 338 -37.17 -38.53 -33.52
C MET A 338 -37.72 -39.59 -34.49
N SER A 339 -36.92 -40.06 -35.44
CA SER A 339 -37.29 -41.09 -36.41
C SER A 339 -37.49 -42.45 -35.74
N LEU A 340 -36.60 -42.82 -34.80
CA LEU A 340 -36.74 -44.02 -33.97
C LEU A 340 -37.94 -43.90 -33.01
N GLY A 341 -38.20 -42.71 -32.47
CA GLY A 341 -39.42 -42.41 -31.72
C GLY A 341 -40.68 -42.61 -32.57
N TRP A 342 -40.67 -42.13 -33.81
CA TRP A 342 -41.79 -42.27 -34.75
C TRP A 342 -42.01 -43.74 -35.19
N ILE A 343 -40.94 -44.47 -35.52
CA ILE A 343 -41.01 -45.92 -35.78
C ILE A 343 -41.54 -46.66 -34.54
N GLY A 344 -41.14 -46.24 -33.34
CA GLY A 344 -41.68 -46.72 -32.08
C GLY A 344 -43.18 -46.46 -31.93
N THR A 345 -43.68 -45.30 -32.36
CA THR A 345 -45.13 -44.99 -32.35
C THR A 345 -45.91 -45.78 -33.39
N VAL A 346 -45.34 -46.01 -34.59
CA VAL A 346 -45.96 -46.78 -35.69
C VAL A 346 -45.97 -48.29 -35.39
N MET A 347 -44.95 -48.80 -34.69
CA MET A 347 -44.93 -50.18 -34.18
C MET A 347 -45.64 -50.37 -32.84
N SER A 348 -46.25 -49.32 -32.26
CA SER A 348 -46.83 -49.36 -30.91
C SER A 348 -48.15 -50.14 -30.79
N ASP A 349 -48.69 -50.66 -31.89
CA ASP A 349 -49.89 -51.50 -31.88
C ASP A 349 -49.71 -52.82 -31.10
N ARG A 350 -48.49 -53.15 -30.66
CA ARG A 350 -48.24 -54.33 -29.80
C ARG A 350 -47.41 -54.13 -28.53
N MET A 351 -46.88 -52.95 -28.21
CA MET A 351 -46.20 -52.72 -26.92
C MET A 351 -46.27 -51.24 -26.47
N PRO A 352 -47.34 -50.82 -25.75
CA PRO A 352 -47.60 -49.40 -25.55
C PRO A 352 -46.93 -48.75 -24.33
N ARG A 353 -46.40 -49.51 -23.35
CA ARG A 353 -46.06 -48.92 -22.03
C ARG A 353 -44.57 -48.81 -21.71
N LEU A 354 -43.72 -49.68 -22.26
CA LEU A 354 -42.30 -49.73 -21.90
C LEU A 354 -41.45 -48.75 -22.72
N LEU A 355 -41.79 -48.54 -23.99
CA LEU A 355 -41.06 -47.62 -24.88
C LEU A 355 -41.37 -46.14 -24.61
N TYR A 356 -42.60 -45.83 -24.21
CA TYR A 356 -42.98 -44.45 -23.84
C TYR A 356 -42.26 -44.00 -22.56
N ALA A 357 -42.12 -44.89 -21.57
CA ALA A 357 -41.37 -44.61 -20.34
C ALA A 357 -39.87 -44.39 -20.59
N LEU A 358 -39.28 -45.13 -21.55
CA LEU A 358 -37.88 -44.97 -21.94
C LEU A 358 -37.61 -43.67 -22.72
N GLY A 359 -38.54 -43.26 -23.59
CA GLY A 359 -38.44 -42.01 -24.36
C GLY A 359 -38.45 -40.77 -23.46
N VAL A 360 -39.42 -40.69 -22.55
CA VAL A 360 -39.52 -39.58 -21.60
C VAL A 360 -38.33 -39.57 -20.62
N GLY A 361 -37.85 -40.75 -20.21
CA GLY A 361 -36.66 -40.87 -19.36
C GLY A 361 -35.39 -40.33 -20.00
N MET A 362 -35.17 -40.59 -21.30
CA MET A 362 -34.02 -40.07 -22.03
C MET A 362 -34.08 -38.56 -22.26
N GLU A 363 -35.26 -38.00 -22.52
CA GLU A 363 -35.44 -36.56 -22.71
C GLU A 363 -35.13 -35.78 -21.42
N VAL A 364 -35.61 -36.26 -20.26
CA VAL A 364 -35.31 -35.67 -18.96
C VAL A 364 -33.83 -35.79 -18.59
N LEU A 365 -33.16 -36.89 -18.96
CA LEU A 365 -31.73 -37.09 -18.73
C LEU A 365 -30.86 -36.18 -19.60
N LEU A 366 -31.23 -35.95 -20.87
CA LEU A 366 -30.48 -35.09 -21.79
C LEU A 366 -30.61 -33.60 -21.45
N TYR A 367 -31.82 -33.12 -21.19
CA TYR A 367 -32.03 -31.71 -20.83
C TYR A 367 -31.64 -31.41 -19.37
N GLY A 368 -31.92 -32.32 -18.45
CA GLY A 368 -31.52 -32.18 -17.04
C GLY A 368 -30.01 -32.31 -16.84
N GLY A 369 -29.36 -33.25 -17.53
CA GLY A 369 -27.92 -33.49 -17.41
C GLY A 369 -27.06 -32.32 -17.91
N GLY A 370 -27.44 -31.70 -19.03
CA GLY A 370 -26.73 -30.54 -19.57
C GLY A 370 -26.79 -29.30 -18.66
N ALA A 371 -27.95 -29.02 -18.09
CA ALA A 371 -28.13 -27.90 -17.17
C ALA A 371 -27.38 -28.11 -15.84
N VAL A 372 -27.41 -29.33 -15.30
CA VAL A 372 -26.67 -29.71 -14.08
C VAL A 372 -25.16 -29.62 -14.30
N LEU A 373 -24.67 -30.06 -15.47
CA LEU A 373 -23.25 -29.99 -15.82
C LEU A 373 -22.76 -28.53 -15.92
N MET A 374 -23.50 -27.67 -16.60
CA MET A 374 -23.19 -26.23 -16.70
C MET A 374 -23.17 -25.55 -15.33
N LEU A 375 -24.12 -25.90 -14.45
CA LEU A 375 -24.21 -25.34 -13.10
C LEU A 375 -23.05 -25.83 -12.21
N LEU A 376 -22.68 -27.12 -12.30
CA LEU A 376 -21.51 -27.68 -11.60
C LEU A 376 -20.21 -27.01 -12.03
N VAL A 377 -20.01 -26.78 -13.34
CA VAL A 377 -18.83 -26.08 -13.85
C VAL A 377 -18.79 -24.63 -13.32
N GLY A 378 -19.93 -23.93 -13.31
CA GLY A 378 -20.02 -22.57 -12.76
C GLY A 378 -19.69 -22.49 -11.27
N VAL A 379 -20.21 -23.43 -10.46
CA VAL A 379 -19.91 -23.52 -9.02
C VAL A 379 -18.43 -23.84 -8.78
N LEU A 380 -17.85 -24.75 -9.56
CA LEU A 380 -16.44 -25.13 -9.41
C LEU A 380 -15.50 -23.94 -9.69
N ILE A 381 -15.81 -23.15 -10.73
CA ILE A 381 -15.07 -21.92 -11.06
C ILE A 381 -15.22 -20.88 -9.93
N ALA A 382 -16.44 -20.68 -9.40
CA ALA A 382 -16.69 -19.73 -8.32
C ALA A 382 -15.93 -20.10 -7.03
N VAL A 383 -15.91 -21.40 -6.67
CA VAL A 383 -15.16 -21.92 -5.51
C VAL A 383 -13.66 -21.73 -5.72
N MET A 384 -13.14 -22.03 -6.91
CA MET A 384 -11.72 -21.84 -7.23
C MET A 384 -11.30 -20.37 -7.13
N VAL A 385 -12.11 -19.46 -7.67
CA VAL A 385 -11.87 -18.00 -7.57
C VAL A 385 -11.91 -17.54 -6.13
N TRP A 386 -12.87 -18.03 -5.33
CA TRP A 386 -12.96 -17.69 -3.90
C TRP A 386 -11.73 -18.17 -3.11
N ILE A 387 -11.25 -19.39 -3.36
CA ILE A 387 -10.03 -19.93 -2.73
C ILE A 387 -8.80 -19.09 -3.09
N LEU A 388 -8.62 -18.77 -4.37
CA LEU A 388 -7.48 -17.98 -4.85
C LEU A 388 -7.51 -16.54 -4.30
N LEU A 389 -8.69 -15.91 -4.28
CA LEU A 389 -8.86 -14.56 -3.74
C LEU A 389 -8.60 -14.52 -2.23
N ASN A 390 -9.10 -15.51 -1.48
CA ASN A 390 -8.88 -15.60 -0.04
C ASN A 390 -7.39 -15.82 0.28
N ARG A 391 -6.70 -16.67 -0.51
CA ARG A 391 -5.26 -16.91 -0.37
C ARG A 391 -4.43 -15.65 -0.69
N TYR A 392 -4.80 -14.93 -1.75
CA TYR A 392 -4.16 -13.66 -2.11
C TYR A 392 -4.38 -12.57 -1.05
N LEU A 393 -5.60 -12.41 -0.54
CA LEU A 393 -5.91 -11.41 0.48
C LEU A 393 -5.17 -11.68 1.80
N ARG A 394 -5.02 -12.95 2.20
CA ARG A 394 -4.21 -13.32 3.36
C ARG A 394 -2.73 -13.03 3.16
N PHE A 395 -2.18 -13.37 1.99
CA PHE A 395 -0.80 -13.03 1.64
C PHE A 395 -0.54 -11.52 1.65
N VAL A 396 -1.45 -10.73 1.07
CA VAL A 396 -1.33 -9.26 1.05
C VAL A 396 -1.45 -8.67 2.45
N ARG A 397 -2.30 -9.22 3.34
CA ARG A 397 -2.35 -8.80 4.76
C ARG A 397 -1.03 -9.12 5.47
N ALA A 398 -0.56 -10.36 5.38
CA ALA A 398 0.68 -10.79 6.01
C ALA A 398 1.89 -9.96 5.53
N HIS A 399 2.01 -9.72 4.21
CA HIS A 399 3.09 -8.93 3.63
C HIS A 399 3.00 -7.44 4.00
N ARG A 400 1.79 -6.88 4.09
CA ARG A 400 1.57 -5.48 4.47
C ARG A 400 1.86 -5.23 5.95
N ILE A 401 1.59 -6.21 6.81
CA ILE A 401 1.92 -6.18 8.24
C ILE A 401 3.44 -6.34 8.43
N ALA A 402 4.07 -7.30 7.76
CA ALA A 402 5.52 -7.50 7.81
C ALA A 402 6.34 -6.29 7.29
N ARG A 403 5.79 -5.51 6.35
CA ARG A 403 6.42 -4.26 5.86
C ARG A 403 6.28 -3.07 6.81
N ARG A 404 5.33 -3.09 7.74
CA ARG A 404 5.09 -1.95 8.65
C ARG A 404 6.06 -1.86 9.82
N GLY A 405 6.87 -2.90 10.08
CA GLY A 405 7.85 -2.89 11.17
C GLY A 405 7.22 -2.82 12.57
N ASP A 406 5.90 -2.96 12.67
CA ASP A 406 5.11 -2.78 13.88
C ASP A 406 4.70 -4.16 14.40
N ILE A 407 5.68 -4.89 14.95
CA ILE A 407 5.48 -6.21 15.57
C ILE A 407 5.67 -6.06 17.08
N ASP A 408 4.83 -5.22 17.71
CA ASP A 408 4.84 -5.06 19.17
C ASP A 408 3.78 -5.90 19.88
N SER A 409 2.92 -6.64 19.17
CA SER A 409 1.92 -7.52 19.80
C SER A 409 2.29 -9.00 19.70
N VAL A 410 2.70 -9.57 20.83
CA VAL A 410 2.84 -11.01 21.07
C VAL A 410 1.58 -11.78 20.64
N GLU A 411 0.40 -11.16 20.75
CA GLU A 411 -0.89 -11.71 20.34
C GLU A 411 -0.99 -11.94 18.81
N MET A 412 -0.40 -11.05 18.01
CA MET A 412 -0.40 -11.17 16.54
C MET A 412 0.55 -12.26 16.05
N LEU A 413 1.70 -12.44 16.72
CA LEU A 413 2.61 -13.56 16.44
C LEU A 413 1.95 -14.89 16.80
N ARG A 414 1.15 -14.92 17.87
CA ARG A 414 0.37 -16.08 18.33
C ARG A 414 -0.74 -16.44 17.34
N GLU A 415 -1.47 -15.47 16.80
CA GLU A 415 -2.47 -15.69 15.73
C GLU A 415 -1.83 -16.23 14.44
N LEU A 416 -0.72 -15.64 14.00
CA LEU A 416 -0.01 -16.09 12.78
C LEU A 416 0.60 -17.50 12.93
N LEU A 417 1.03 -17.89 14.13
CA LEU A 417 1.52 -19.23 14.44
C LEU A 417 0.40 -20.26 14.66
N ALA A 418 -0.80 -19.82 15.06
CA ALA A 418 -1.98 -20.66 15.19
C ALA A 418 -2.62 -20.98 13.83
N ASP A 419 -2.53 -20.05 12.87
CA ASP A 419 -3.07 -20.21 11.50
C ASP A 419 -2.12 -20.92 10.51
N ALA A 420 -0.89 -21.23 10.91
CA ALA A 420 0.06 -21.98 10.09
C ALA A 420 -0.37 -23.46 10.04
N TYR A 421 -0.89 -23.88 8.88
CA TYR A 421 -1.57 -25.18 8.70
C TYR A 421 -0.63 -26.40 8.62
N ASP A 422 0.67 -26.19 8.40
CA ASP A 422 1.67 -27.27 8.44
C ASP A 422 2.95 -26.84 9.18
N ASP A 423 3.69 -27.85 9.65
CA ASP A 423 4.91 -27.67 10.44
C ASP A 423 6.04 -27.01 9.63
N GLU A 424 6.02 -27.09 8.30
CA GLU A 424 7.03 -26.50 7.42
C GLU A 424 6.87 -24.98 7.33
N HIS A 425 5.63 -24.49 7.17
CA HIS A 425 5.29 -23.07 7.19
C HIS A 425 5.54 -22.46 8.57
N ARG A 426 5.25 -23.21 9.64
CA ARG A 426 5.56 -22.80 11.01
C ARG A 426 7.07 -22.69 11.23
N ALA A 427 7.85 -23.67 10.77
CA ALA A 427 9.31 -23.66 10.85
C ALA A 427 9.94 -22.50 10.05
N LYS A 428 9.38 -22.19 8.87
CA LYS A 428 9.83 -21.10 8.01
C LYS A 428 9.47 -19.72 8.55
N LEU A 429 8.31 -19.58 9.22
CA LEU A 429 7.94 -18.35 9.91
C LEU A 429 8.85 -18.11 11.12
N ILE A 430 9.13 -19.16 11.89
CA ILE A 430 10.06 -19.12 13.02
C ILE A 430 11.48 -18.80 12.55
N SER A 431 11.94 -19.34 11.42
CA SER A 431 13.27 -19.03 10.89
C SER A 431 13.36 -17.56 10.48
N VAL A 432 12.36 -17.01 9.79
CA VAL A 432 12.32 -15.60 9.37
C VAL A 432 12.30 -14.65 10.57
N VAL A 433 11.56 -14.98 11.63
CA VAL A 433 11.55 -14.19 12.88
C VAL A 433 12.89 -14.26 13.60
N ARG A 434 13.54 -15.44 13.60
CA ARG A 434 14.85 -15.66 14.23
C ARG A 434 16.00 -14.99 13.48
N GLU A 435 15.87 -14.85 12.16
CA GLU A 435 16.84 -14.23 11.27
C GLU A 435 16.78 -12.70 11.32
N ARG A 436 15.62 -12.12 11.64
CA ARG A 436 15.43 -10.67 11.86
C ARG A 436 15.69 -10.26 13.31
N ARG A 437 16.95 -10.36 13.75
CA ARG A 437 17.46 -9.92 15.06
C ARG A 437 17.38 -8.39 15.29
N SER A 438 16.18 -7.84 15.52
CA SER A 438 16.06 -6.53 16.17
C SER A 438 14.71 -6.39 16.89
N LEU A 439 14.64 -6.89 18.12
CA LEU A 439 13.63 -6.49 19.11
C LEU A 439 14.21 -6.82 20.50
N PRO A 440 14.73 -5.83 21.24
CA PRO A 440 15.21 -6.02 22.62
C PRO A 440 14.14 -6.63 23.54
N ALA A 441 12.86 -6.43 23.25
CA ALA A 441 11.73 -6.98 24.01
C ALA A 441 11.40 -8.47 23.72
N ALA A 442 11.76 -8.99 22.55
CA ALA A 442 11.45 -10.38 22.18
C ALA A 442 12.39 -11.38 22.88
N GLN A 443 13.60 -10.96 23.25
CA GLN A 443 14.57 -11.81 23.94
C GLN A 443 14.25 -11.97 25.43
N GLU A 444 13.73 -10.94 26.11
CA GLU A 444 13.31 -11.04 27.52
C GLU A 444 12.02 -11.85 27.71
N VAL A 445 11.05 -11.70 26.79
CA VAL A 445 9.76 -12.40 26.87
C VAL A 445 9.87 -13.88 26.46
N ILE A 446 10.74 -14.21 25.49
CA ILE A 446 10.96 -15.61 25.07
C ILE A 446 11.85 -16.38 26.06
N VAL A 447 12.78 -15.71 26.75
CA VAL A 447 13.57 -16.30 27.85
C VAL A 447 12.72 -16.45 29.12
N GLY A 448 11.86 -15.48 29.42
CA GLY A 448 10.92 -15.54 30.55
C GLY A 448 9.85 -16.63 30.42
N LEU A 449 9.20 -16.76 29.25
CA LEU A 449 8.10 -17.71 29.07
C LEU A 449 8.55 -19.17 28.90
N ARG A 450 9.73 -19.43 28.30
CA ARG A 450 10.21 -20.82 28.10
C ARG A 450 10.90 -21.45 29.30
N ILE A 451 11.43 -20.65 30.23
CA ILE A 451 12.02 -21.15 31.49
C ILE A 451 10.92 -21.33 32.55
N PHE A 452 9.92 -20.46 32.57
CA PHE A 452 8.84 -20.45 33.57
C PHE A 452 7.81 -21.57 33.38
N GLU A 453 7.43 -21.91 32.15
CA GLU A 453 6.33 -22.85 31.87
C GLU A 453 6.78 -24.34 31.92
N ARG A 454 8.09 -24.61 31.88
CA ARG A 454 8.64 -25.97 31.80
C ARG A 454 9.15 -26.54 33.13
N GLU A 455 9.50 -25.72 34.12
CA GLU A 455 10.11 -26.21 35.38
C GLU A 455 9.26 -25.97 36.64
N VAL A 456 8.31 -25.02 36.65
CA VAL A 456 7.51 -24.70 37.85
C VAL A 456 6.30 -25.62 38.02
N SER A 457 5.79 -26.22 36.94
CA SER A 457 4.62 -27.13 36.99
C SER A 457 4.95 -28.54 37.51
N THR A 458 6.22 -28.86 37.77
CA THR A 458 6.68 -30.19 38.21
C THR A 458 7.47 -30.19 39.51
N ALA A 459 7.83 -29.04 40.09
CA ALA A 459 8.60 -28.97 41.33
C ALA A 459 7.71 -28.91 42.59
N GLY A 460 8.04 -29.74 43.58
CA GLY A 460 7.32 -29.82 44.86
C GLY A 460 7.42 -28.55 45.73
N PRO A 461 6.53 -28.40 46.72
CA PRO A 461 6.31 -27.15 47.46
C PRO A 461 7.54 -26.59 48.17
N GLU A 462 8.51 -27.42 48.55
CA GLU A 462 9.76 -26.98 49.20
C GLU A 462 10.67 -26.16 48.26
N VAL A 463 10.63 -26.40 46.96
CA VAL A 463 11.41 -25.64 45.95
C VAL A 463 10.76 -24.28 45.66
N GLN A 464 9.43 -24.22 45.73
CA GLN A 464 8.69 -22.97 45.60
C GLN A 464 8.97 -22.03 46.78
N ASP A 465 9.11 -22.60 47.99
CA ASP A 465 9.36 -21.85 49.21
C ASP A 465 10.82 -21.36 49.34
N ALA A 466 11.79 -22.09 48.76
CA ALA A 466 13.17 -21.62 48.61
C ALA A 466 13.31 -20.48 47.59
N PHE A 467 12.49 -20.49 46.53
CA PHE A 467 12.47 -19.43 45.50
C PHE A 467 11.80 -18.14 46.00
N ALA A 468 10.76 -18.26 46.83
CA ALA A 468 10.13 -17.10 47.48
C ALA A 468 11.14 -16.35 48.37
N ARG A 469 11.97 -17.08 49.12
CA ARG A 469 13.04 -16.50 49.96
C ARG A 469 14.19 -15.89 49.15
N LEU A 470 14.51 -16.46 47.98
CA LEU A 470 15.52 -15.90 47.07
C LEU A 470 15.04 -14.58 46.44
N ALA A 471 13.77 -14.53 46.03
CA ALA A 471 13.13 -13.34 45.47
C ALA A 471 13.03 -12.20 46.50
N GLU A 472 12.69 -12.51 47.75
CA GLU A 472 12.74 -11.53 48.86
C GLU A 472 14.17 -11.01 49.09
N SER A 473 15.20 -11.87 49.05
CA SER A 473 16.60 -11.44 49.23
C SER A 473 17.12 -10.52 48.11
N LEU A 474 16.57 -10.63 46.90
CA LEU A 474 16.93 -9.79 45.75
C LEU A 474 16.22 -8.43 45.76
N ILE A 475 15.03 -8.36 46.37
CA ILE A 475 14.31 -7.10 46.61
C ILE A 475 15.01 -6.27 47.69
N ASP A 476 15.51 -6.93 48.75
CA ASP A 476 16.26 -6.27 49.83
C ASP A 476 17.63 -5.72 49.37
N ARG A 477 18.34 -6.42 48.48
CA ARG A 477 19.62 -5.92 47.93
C ARG A 477 19.46 -4.70 47.03
N ARG A 478 18.28 -4.48 46.44
CA ARG A 478 18.00 -3.31 45.60
C ARG A 478 17.66 -2.06 46.42
N HIS A 479 17.19 -2.22 47.67
CA HIS A 479 16.98 -1.10 48.59
C HIS A 479 18.27 -0.72 49.35
N GLY A 480 19.21 -1.66 49.53
CA GLY A 480 20.52 -1.37 50.14
C GLY A 480 21.51 -0.59 49.27
N ALA A 481 21.32 -0.55 47.94
CA ALA A 481 22.22 0.16 47.01
C ALA A 481 21.81 1.63 46.76
N ALA A 482 20.66 2.08 47.26
CA ALA A 482 20.17 3.46 47.09
C ALA A 482 20.56 4.42 48.24
N CYS A 483 21.25 3.94 49.29
CA CYS A 483 21.65 4.75 50.45
C CYS A 483 23.16 4.78 50.73
N ALA A 484 24.01 4.47 49.75
CA ALA A 484 25.45 4.55 49.94
C ALA A 484 26.15 5.21 48.76
N THR A 485 26.19 6.54 48.76
CA THR A 485 27.45 7.33 48.68
C THR A 485 27.17 8.81 48.96
N PRO A 486 28.08 9.52 49.66
CA PRO A 486 27.93 10.91 50.12
C PRO A 486 28.09 11.96 49.02
#